data_AF-A0A0Q8DU27-F1
#
_entry.id   AF-A0A0Q8DU27-F1
#
_cell.length_a   1.000
_cell.length_b   1.000
_cell.length_c   1.000
_cell.angle_alpha   90.00
_cell.angle_beta   90.00
_cell.angle_gamma   90.00
#
_symmetry.space_group_name_H-M   'P 1'
#
loop_
_entity.id
_entity.type
_entity.pdbx_description
1 polymer ?
#
loop_
_entity_poly.entity_id
_entity_poly.type
_entity_poly.pdbx_seq_one_letter_code
_entity_poly.pdbx_strand_id
1 'polypeptide(L)'
;MKIPIVLSTVHVDIDAHGHLMIDIDGDPYAPDRTLCRSDLSTVLDEITTDRGTAVRVEVREHDATMYADIATPPDLSAPADEEPSPPSPPPAFAGAGFHPGEEVALAYVVARQPADPDGHAIINLPPALLATARDGLLLLGLGSQTIAAYEAPT
;
A
#
# COMPACT_ATOMS: atom_id res chain seq x y z
N MET A 1 5.00 -2.29 -30.33
CA MET A 1 5.60 -3.58 -29.88
C MET A 1 5.44 -3.67 -28.38
N LYS A 2 4.81 -4.72 -27.86
CA LYS A 2 4.83 -5.04 -26.42
C LYS A 2 6.02 -5.97 -26.21
N ILE A 3 6.98 -5.58 -25.38
CA ILE A 3 8.07 -6.46 -24.95
C ILE A 3 7.52 -7.23 -23.74
N PRO A 4 7.45 -8.57 -23.77
CA PRO A 4 7.04 -9.33 -22.61
C PRO A 4 8.09 -9.18 -21.51
N ILE A 5 7.65 -8.89 -20.29
CA ILE A 5 8.50 -8.93 -19.11
C ILE A 5 8.64 -10.41 -18.72
N VAL A 6 9.86 -10.93 -18.78
CA VAL A 6 10.19 -12.28 -18.32
C VAL A 6 10.91 -12.14 -16.98
N LEU A 7 10.35 -12.73 -15.93
CA LEU A 7 11.00 -12.81 -14.62
C LEU A 7 11.89 -14.06 -14.60
N SER A 8 13.07 -13.95 -13.99
CA SER A 8 13.85 -15.13 -13.61
C SER A 8 13.03 -16.00 -12.68
N THR A 9 13.12 -17.32 -12.85
CA THR A 9 12.38 -18.30 -12.06
C THR A 9 13.31 -18.98 -11.08
N VAL A 10 12.98 -18.93 -9.80
CA VAL A 10 13.65 -19.64 -8.71
C VAL A 10 12.80 -20.85 -8.37
N HIS A 11 13.33 -22.05 -8.59
CA HIS A 11 12.69 -23.27 -8.11
C HIS A 11 13.29 -23.67 -6.77
N VAL A 12 12.42 -24.18 -5.90
CA VAL A 12 12.77 -24.58 -4.54
C VAL A 12 12.15 -25.94 -4.28
N ASP A 13 12.96 -26.98 -4.24
CA ASP A 13 12.55 -28.32 -3.84
C ASP A 13 12.81 -28.53 -2.34
N ILE A 14 11.77 -28.91 -1.59
CA ILE A 14 11.84 -29.22 -0.17
C ILE A 14 11.72 -30.73 0.01
N ASP A 15 12.75 -31.36 0.57
CA ASP A 15 12.74 -32.80 0.85
C ASP A 15 11.93 -33.18 2.12
N ALA A 16 11.79 -34.48 2.39
CA ALA A 16 11.10 -34.99 3.58
C ALA A 16 11.70 -34.54 4.92
N HIS A 17 12.96 -34.10 4.91
CA HIS A 17 13.69 -33.63 6.08
C HIS A 17 13.64 -32.09 6.22
N GLY A 18 12.99 -31.40 5.29
CA GLY A 18 12.87 -29.94 5.27
C GLY A 18 14.09 -29.23 4.69
N HIS A 19 14.99 -29.95 4.02
CA HIS A 19 16.12 -29.37 3.31
C HIS A 19 15.71 -28.81 1.96
N LEU A 20 16.26 -27.63 1.65
CA LEU A 20 16.00 -26.90 0.42
C LEU A 20 17.08 -27.21 -0.60
N MET A 21 16.65 -27.54 -1.82
CA MET A 21 17.46 -27.50 -3.02
C MET A 21 16.92 -26.38 -3.90
N ILE A 22 17.77 -25.44 -4.29
CA ILE A 22 17.36 -24.22 -5.00
C ILE A 22 18.09 -24.17 -6.34
N ASP A 23 17.34 -23.90 -7.40
CA ASP A 23 17.89 -23.54 -8.70
C ASP A 23 17.28 -22.24 -9.22
N ILE A 24 18.09 -21.47 -9.95
CA ILE A 24 17.67 -20.23 -10.60
C ILE A 24 17.78 -20.45 -12.09
N ASP A 25 16.65 -20.47 -12.78
CA ASP A 25 16.55 -20.75 -14.22
C ASP A 25 17.27 -22.07 -14.62
N GLY A 26 17.33 -23.04 -13.72
CA GLY A 26 18.00 -24.34 -13.89
C GLY A 26 19.47 -24.41 -13.42
N ASP A 27 20.05 -23.30 -12.98
CA ASP A 27 21.41 -23.27 -12.39
C ASP A 27 21.33 -23.48 -10.86
N PRO A 28 22.03 -24.48 -10.30
CA PRO A 28 21.96 -24.76 -8.87
C PRO A 28 22.55 -23.60 -8.06
N TYR A 29 21.77 -23.12 -7.08
CA TYR A 29 22.15 -22.03 -6.20
C TYR A 29 22.61 -22.56 -4.84
N ALA A 30 23.84 -22.20 -4.46
CA ALA A 30 24.48 -22.59 -3.20
C ALA A 30 24.35 -24.09 -2.84
N PRO A 31 24.75 -25.03 -3.73
CA PRO A 31 24.58 -26.47 -3.51
C PRO A 31 25.37 -27.02 -2.31
N ASP A 32 26.41 -26.32 -1.88
CA ASP A 32 27.24 -26.69 -0.73
C ASP A 32 26.64 -26.24 0.62
N ARG A 33 25.54 -25.47 0.60
CA ARG A 33 24.89 -24.93 1.79
C ARG A 33 23.69 -25.81 2.17
N THR A 34 23.70 -26.35 3.39
CA THR A 34 22.50 -26.99 3.95
C THR A 34 21.51 -25.91 4.36
N LEU A 35 20.48 -25.71 3.55
CA LEU A 35 19.43 -24.72 3.77
C LEU A 35 18.17 -25.41 4.29
N CYS A 36 17.52 -24.82 5.30
CA CYS A 36 16.26 -25.28 5.85
C CYS A 36 15.15 -24.28 5.54
N ARG A 37 13.88 -24.69 5.60
CA ARG A 37 12.72 -23.82 5.28
C ARG A 37 12.75 -22.42 5.93
N SER A 38 13.30 -22.28 7.12
CA SER A 38 13.48 -20.99 7.80
C SER A 38 14.45 -20.02 7.10
N ASP A 39 15.41 -20.56 6.35
CA ASP A 39 16.42 -19.80 5.60
C ASP A 39 15.88 -19.31 4.25
N LEU A 40 14.75 -19.85 3.78
CA LEU A 40 14.21 -19.56 2.45
C LEU A 40 13.97 -18.06 2.23
N SER A 41 13.41 -17.35 3.22
CA SER A 41 13.18 -15.91 3.10
C SER A 41 14.49 -15.14 2.91
N THR A 42 15.51 -15.47 3.71
CA THR A 42 16.83 -14.82 3.65
C THR A 42 17.51 -15.08 2.30
N VAL A 43 17.37 -16.30 1.78
CA VAL A 43 17.93 -16.66 0.48
C VAL A 43 17.20 -15.96 -0.67
N LEU A 44 15.87 -15.86 -0.62
CA LEU A 44 15.10 -15.12 -1.62
C LEU A 44 15.45 -13.62 -1.62
N ASP A 45 15.69 -13.03 -0.45
CA ASP A 45 16.17 -11.65 -0.32
C ASP A 45 17.57 -11.48 -0.95
N GLU A 46 18.48 -12.42 -0.72
CA GLU A 46 19.82 -12.43 -1.34
C GLU A 46 19.74 -12.51 -2.87
N ILE A 47 18.92 -13.43 -3.39
CA ILE A 47 18.72 -13.62 -4.83
C ILE A 47 18.09 -12.40 -5.49
N THR A 48 17.03 -11.84 -4.89
CA THR A 48 16.35 -10.65 -5.43
C THR A 48 17.24 -9.41 -5.36
N THR A 49 18.05 -9.27 -4.31
CA THR A 49 19.04 -8.20 -4.17
C THR A 49 20.15 -8.30 -5.23
N ASP A 50 20.72 -9.49 -5.46
CA ASP A 50 21.73 -9.73 -6.49
C ASP A 50 21.20 -9.40 -7.90
N ARG A 51 19.96 -9.79 -8.18
CA ARG A 51 19.33 -9.55 -9.50
C ARG A 51 18.76 -8.15 -9.67
N GLY A 52 18.53 -7.41 -8.57
CA GLY A 52 17.95 -6.06 -8.58
C GLY A 52 16.55 -5.98 -9.20
N THR A 53 15.85 -7.10 -9.33
CA THR A 53 14.51 -7.22 -9.93
C THR A 53 13.69 -8.29 -9.21
N ALA A 54 12.37 -8.24 -9.36
CA ALA A 54 11.50 -9.30 -8.88
C ALA A 54 11.79 -10.63 -9.60
N VAL A 55 11.62 -11.74 -8.88
CA VAL A 55 11.78 -13.11 -9.38
C VAL A 55 10.51 -13.91 -9.10
N ARG A 56 10.17 -14.83 -9.99
CA ARG A 56 9.10 -15.79 -9.76
C ARG A 56 9.65 -16.94 -8.92
N VAL A 57 8.96 -17.31 -7.86
CA VAL A 57 9.36 -18.42 -6.99
C VAL A 57 8.37 -19.56 -7.18
N GLU A 58 8.87 -20.77 -7.41
CA GLU A 58 8.06 -21.98 -7.41
C GLU A 58 8.62 -22.94 -6.36
N VAL A 59 7.83 -23.19 -5.32
CA VAL A 59 8.18 -24.09 -4.22
C VAL A 59 7.46 -25.40 -4.43
N ARG A 60 8.21 -26.49 -4.43
CA ARG A 60 7.70 -27.84 -4.44
C ARG A 60 7.98 -28.50 -3.10
N GLU A 61 6.92 -28.89 -2.41
CA GLU A 61 7.03 -29.63 -1.17
C GLU A 61 7.11 -31.14 -1.41
N HIS A 62 7.62 -31.87 -0.43
CA HIS A 62 7.79 -33.33 -0.48
C HIS A 62 6.46 -34.08 -0.74
N ASP A 63 5.33 -33.52 -0.35
CA ASP A 63 3.98 -34.06 -0.62
C ASP A 63 3.51 -33.81 -2.06
N ALA A 64 4.38 -33.30 -2.94
CA ALA A 64 4.11 -32.86 -4.30
C ALA A 64 3.18 -31.65 -4.40
N THR A 65 2.92 -30.94 -3.29
CA THR A 65 2.26 -29.65 -3.31
C THR A 65 3.19 -28.63 -3.97
N MET A 66 2.63 -27.84 -4.89
CA MET A 66 3.34 -26.74 -5.55
C MET A 66 2.73 -25.40 -5.13
N TYR A 67 3.58 -24.47 -4.77
CA TYR A 67 3.24 -23.09 -4.47
C TYR A 67 4.00 -22.16 -5.41
N ALA A 68 3.32 -21.18 -5.98
CA ALA A 68 3.95 -20.18 -6.83
C ALA A 68 3.74 -18.79 -6.24
N ASP A 69 4.80 -18.00 -6.20
CA ASP A 69 4.80 -16.64 -5.67
C ASP A 69 5.75 -15.71 -6.47
N ILE A 70 5.77 -14.43 -6.15
CA ILE A 70 6.69 -13.44 -6.70
C ILE A 70 7.44 -12.78 -5.54
N ALA A 71 8.75 -13.02 -5.46
CA ALA A 71 9.63 -12.35 -4.52
C ALA A 71 10.15 -11.05 -5.15
N THR A 72 10.11 -9.96 -4.38
CA THR A 72 10.61 -8.63 -4.77
C THR A 72 11.80 -8.28 -3.87
N PRO A 73 12.81 -7.54 -4.36
CA PRO A 73 13.93 -7.12 -3.53
C PRO A 73 13.45 -6.47 -2.22
N PRO A 74 14.10 -6.76 -1.08
CA PRO A 74 13.74 -6.13 0.18
C PRO A 74 13.89 -4.61 0.03
N ASP A 75 12.88 -3.88 0.50
CA ASP A 75 12.94 -2.43 0.58
C ASP A 75 14.02 -2.05 1.59
N LEU A 76 15.25 -1.76 1.14
CA LEU A 76 16.35 -1.26 1.97
C LEU A 76 16.04 0.12 2.60
N SER A 77 14.90 0.73 2.24
CA SER A 77 14.34 1.92 2.88
C SER A 77 13.42 1.58 4.07
N ALA A 78 13.18 0.30 4.36
CA ALA A 78 12.57 -0.11 5.61
C ALA A 78 13.62 0.09 6.72
N PRO A 79 13.33 0.92 7.75
CA PRO A 79 14.26 1.10 8.86
C PRO A 79 14.48 -0.26 9.53
N ALA A 80 15.74 -0.65 9.68
CA ALA A 80 16.14 -1.78 10.51
C ALA A 80 15.55 -1.60 11.91
N ASP A 81 15.10 -2.69 12.53
CA ASP A 81 14.61 -2.82 13.91
C ASP A 81 15.37 -1.89 14.89
N GLU A 82 14.95 -0.65 14.99
CA GLU A 82 15.18 0.21 16.14
C GLU A 82 14.04 -0.11 17.11
N GLU A 83 14.44 -0.65 18.26
CA GLU A 83 13.68 -0.73 19.51
C GLU A 83 12.51 0.27 19.51
N PRO A 84 11.25 -0.18 19.70
CA PRO A 84 10.07 0.61 19.35
C PRO A 84 10.11 1.95 20.06
N SER A 85 10.58 2.95 19.31
CA SER A 85 10.39 4.35 19.66
C SER A 85 8.89 4.51 19.86
N PRO A 86 8.45 5.18 20.94
CA PRO A 86 7.02 5.35 21.19
C PRO A 86 6.39 5.86 19.89
N PRO A 87 5.27 5.25 19.44
CA PRO A 87 4.68 5.58 18.15
C PRO A 87 4.57 7.08 18.08
N SER A 88 5.22 7.68 17.08
CA SER A 88 5.08 9.11 16.85
C SER A 88 3.57 9.38 16.78
N PRO A 89 3.05 10.32 17.59
CA PRO A 89 1.63 10.58 17.59
C PRO A 89 1.19 10.85 16.15
N PRO A 90 0.01 10.35 15.74
CA PRO A 90 -0.49 10.62 14.39
C PRO A 90 -0.45 12.14 14.16
N PRO A 91 -0.17 12.58 12.92
CA PRO A 91 -0.05 14.00 12.62
C PRO A 91 -1.30 14.73 13.13
N ALA A 92 -1.09 15.65 14.07
CA ALA A 92 -2.15 16.43 14.68
C ALA A 92 -2.25 17.78 13.96
N PHE A 93 -3.46 18.16 13.57
CA PHE A 93 -3.75 19.50 13.08
C PHE A 93 -4.03 20.40 14.27
N ALA A 94 -3.27 21.49 14.41
CA ALA A 94 -3.49 22.50 15.44
C ALA A 94 -4.08 23.76 14.83
N GLY A 95 -5.10 24.32 15.47
CA GLY A 95 -5.73 25.60 15.13
C GLY A 95 -5.94 26.44 16.39
N ALA A 96 -6.08 27.75 16.24
CA ALA A 96 -6.32 28.69 17.33
C ALA A 96 -7.40 29.71 16.94
N GLY A 97 -8.05 30.33 17.93
CA GLY A 97 -9.11 31.33 17.74
C GLY A 97 -10.54 30.83 17.96
N PHE A 98 -10.73 29.59 18.43
CA PHE A 98 -12.03 29.02 18.76
C PHE A 98 -12.56 29.50 20.12
N HIS A 99 -13.89 29.48 20.30
CA HIS A 99 -14.47 29.73 21.61
C HIS A 99 -14.32 28.50 22.55
N PRO A 100 -14.19 28.71 23.88
CA PRO A 100 -14.15 27.59 24.83
C PRO A 100 -15.41 26.73 24.75
N GLY A 101 -15.24 25.44 24.45
CA GLY A 101 -16.33 24.47 24.35
C GLY A 101 -17.02 24.39 22.98
N GLU A 102 -16.52 25.11 21.98
CA GLU A 102 -17.00 25.03 20.59
C GLU A 102 -16.57 23.70 19.93
N GLU A 103 -17.48 23.08 19.19
CA GLU A 103 -17.17 21.91 18.35
C GLU A 103 -16.43 22.37 17.10
N VAL A 104 -15.22 21.81 16.87
CA VAL A 104 -14.36 22.19 15.75
C VAL A 104 -14.38 21.10 14.68
N ALA A 105 -14.88 21.42 13.50
CA ALA A 105 -14.90 20.51 12.35
C ALA A 105 -13.71 20.75 11.40
N LEU A 106 -13.13 19.67 10.88
CA LEU A 106 -12.13 19.72 9.81
C LEU A 106 -12.81 19.57 8.45
N ALA A 107 -12.74 20.59 7.61
CA ALA A 107 -13.24 20.55 6.24
C ALA A 107 -12.10 20.28 5.24
N TYR A 108 -12.32 19.35 4.31
CA TYR A 108 -11.40 19.08 3.20
C TYR A 108 -12.12 19.26 1.86
N VAL A 109 -11.53 20.06 0.96
CA VAL A 109 -12.12 20.35 -0.35
C VAL A 109 -11.87 19.18 -1.31
N VAL A 110 -12.89 18.35 -1.52
CA VAL A 110 -12.83 17.19 -2.42
C VAL A 110 -13.14 17.51 -3.88
N ALA A 111 -13.84 18.61 -4.15
CA ALA A 111 -14.23 19.04 -5.49
C ALA A 111 -14.35 20.57 -5.56
N ARG A 112 -14.13 21.13 -6.75
CA ARG A 112 -14.29 22.57 -7.03
C ARG A 112 -15.09 22.74 -8.32
N GLN A 113 -16.06 23.65 -8.30
CA GLN A 113 -16.83 24.03 -9.47
C GLN A 113 -17.09 25.53 -9.44
N PRO A 114 -16.91 26.25 -10.57
CA PRO A 114 -17.33 27.64 -10.64
C PRO A 114 -18.85 27.73 -10.46
N ALA A 115 -19.29 28.74 -9.71
CA ALA A 115 -20.70 29.13 -9.72
C ALA A 115 -21.05 29.70 -11.10
N ASP A 116 -22.31 29.51 -11.49
CA ASP A 116 -22.88 30.12 -12.68
C ASP A 116 -23.09 31.64 -12.49
N PRO A 117 -23.49 32.39 -13.54
CA PRO A 117 -23.68 33.84 -13.45
C PRO A 117 -24.72 34.28 -12.43
N ASP A 118 -25.65 33.39 -12.04
CA ASP A 118 -26.70 33.65 -11.05
C ASP A 118 -26.24 33.27 -9.63
N GLY A 119 -25.04 32.70 -9.48
CA GLY A 119 -24.42 32.34 -8.21
C GLY A 119 -24.71 30.91 -7.74
N HIS A 120 -25.28 30.06 -8.61
CA HIS A 120 -25.56 28.67 -8.27
C HIS A 120 -24.42 27.73 -8.67
N ALA A 121 -24.23 26.65 -7.91
CA ALA A 121 -23.28 25.60 -8.24
C ALA A 121 -23.86 24.21 -7.87
N ILE A 122 -23.69 23.24 -8.75
CA ILE A 122 -24.12 21.85 -8.54
C ILE A 122 -22.90 20.94 -8.58
N ILE A 123 -22.48 20.41 -7.43
CA ILE A 123 -21.31 19.53 -7.33
C ILE A 123 -21.76 18.08 -7.26
N ASN A 124 -21.39 17.28 -8.26
CA ASN A 124 -21.62 15.83 -8.26
C ASN A 124 -20.50 15.13 -7.49
N LEU A 125 -20.83 14.56 -6.33
CA LEU A 125 -19.89 13.78 -5.52
C LEU A 125 -20.07 12.27 -5.75
N PRO A 126 -18.99 11.48 -5.65
CA PRO A 126 -19.09 10.02 -5.60
C PRO A 126 -20.06 9.56 -4.48
N PRO A 127 -20.89 8.53 -4.71
CA PRO A 127 -21.85 8.03 -3.71
C PRO A 127 -21.22 7.65 -2.37
N ALA A 128 -19.97 7.17 -2.38
CA ALA A 128 -19.23 6.83 -1.17
C ALA A 128 -19.00 8.05 -0.25
N LEU A 129 -18.66 9.22 -0.82
CA LEU A 129 -18.47 10.44 -0.05
C LEU A 129 -19.80 11.00 0.46
N LEU A 130 -20.86 10.88 -0.34
CA LEU A 130 -22.21 11.27 0.08
C LEU A 130 -22.74 10.40 1.22
N ALA A 131 -22.42 9.11 1.25
CA ALA A 131 -22.87 8.22 2.32
C ALA A 131 -22.20 8.51 3.67
N THR A 132 -20.92 8.86 3.67
CA THR A 132 -20.14 9.10 4.89
C THR A 132 -20.40 10.47 5.52
N ALA A 133 -20.75 11.49 4.72
CA ALA A 133 -20.77 12.89 5.17
C ALA A 133 -22.16 13.54 5.22
N ARG A 134 -23.26 12.76 5.15
CA ARG A 134 -24.63 13.28 4.95
C ARG A 134 -25.02 14.44 5.87
N ASP A 135 -24.64 14.40 7.14
CA ASP A 135 -25.10 15.35 8.15
C ASP A 135 -24.19 16.59 8.33
N GLY A 136 -23.16 16.76 7.48
CA GLY A 136 -22.14 17.81 7.67
C GLY A 136 -21.55 18.41 6.39
N LEU A 137 -22.20 18.22 5.23
CA LEU A 137 -21.71 18.78 3.97
C LEU A 137 -21.99 20.29 3.92
N LEU A 138 -20.93 21.06 3.68
CA LEU A 138 -20.96 22.50 3.47
C LEU A 138 -20.36 22.86 2.11
N LEU A 139 -20.98 23.82 1.43
CA LEU A 139 -20.42 24.47 0.25
C LEU A 139 -19.74 25.77 0.67
N LEU A 140 -18.47 25.92 0.29
CA LEU A 140 -17.66 27.12 0.58
C LEU A 140 -17.38 27.90 -0.70
N GLY A 141 -17.87 29.13 -0.76
CA GLY A 141 -17.49 30.09 -1.81
C GLY A 141 -16.07 30.61 -1.55
N LEU A 142 -15.09 30.21 -2.36
CA LEU A 142 -13.68 30.55 -2.11
C LEU A 142 -13.37 32.05 -2.26
N GLY A 143 -14.11 32.77 -3.11
CA GLY A 143 -13.94 34.22 -3.30
C GLY A 143 -14.77 35.07 -2.34
N SER A 144 -16.00 34.63 -2.04
CA SER A 144 -16.93 35.34 -1.17
C SER A 144 -16.84 34.93 0.30
N GLN A 145 -16.17 33.82 0.59
CA GLN A 145 -16.12 33.15 1.90
C GLN A 145 -17.51 32.79 2.46
N THR A 146 -18.50 32.65 1.58
CA THR A 146 -19.87 32.25 1.95
C THR A 146 -19.93 30.75 2.24
N ILE A 147 -20.65 30.37 3.29
CA ILE A 147 -20.93 28.97 3.65
C ILE A 147 -22.41 28.70 3.40
N ALA A 148 -22.74 27.62 2.70
CA ALA A 148 -24.10 27.12 2.54
C ALA A 148 -24.18 25.65 2.93
N ALA A 149 -25.23 25.26 3.67
CA ALA A 149 -25.47 23.86 3.99
C ALA A 149 -25.89 23.09 2.74
N TYR A 150 -25.42 21.86 2.61
CA TYR A 150 -25.95 20.92 1.63
C TYR A 150 -27.32 20.43 2.10
N GLU A 151 -28.34 20.59 1.27
CA GLU A 151 -29.64 19.94 1.45
C GLU A 151 -29.70 18.71 0.55
N ALA A 152 -29.97 17.55 1.15
CA ALA A 152 -30.21 16.35 0.37
C ALA A 152 -31.52 16.50 -0.42
N PRO A 153 -31.56 16.11 -1.72
CA PRO A 153 -32.82 16.08 -2.44
C PRO A 153 -33.75 15.06 -1.78
N THR A 154 -34.96 15.52 -1.42
CA THR A 154 -36.07 14.69 -0.90
C THR A 154 -36.54 13.66 -1.91
#